data_AF-A0A1F2VK23-F1
#
_entry.id   AF-A0A1F2VK23-F1
#
_cell.length_a   1.000
_cell.length_b   1.000
_cell.length_c   1.000
_cell.angle_alpha   90.00
_cell.angle_beta   90.00
_cell.angle_gamma   90.00
#
_symmetry.space_group_name_H-M   'P 1'
#
loop_
_entity.id
_entity.type
_entity.pdbx_description
1 polymer ?
#
loop_
_entity_poly.entity_id
_entity_poly.type
_entity_poly.pdbx_seq_one_letter_code
_entity_poly.pdbx_strand_id
1 'polypeptide(L)'
;MRGLRGPSAAFEYMKDIFDAYYRLGMEEFPCALNYGIHPANGLMPERVSFQERFLDYMLQSKDVWFARCRDLADYWMKNYV
;
A
#
# COMPACT_ATOMS: atom_id res chain seq x y z
N MET A 1 15.71 -14.55 0.00
CA MET A 1 14.75 -13.60 -0.61
C MET A 1 15.40 -12.98 -1.85
N ARG A 2 15.06 -13.46 -3.05
CA ARG A 2 15.76 -13.13 -4.31
C ARG A 2 14.78 -12.74 -5.45
N GLY A 3 13.59 -12.22 -5.11
CA GLY A 3 12.43 -12.16 -6.03
C GLY A 3 12.00 -10.80 -6.60
N LEU A 4 12.49 -9.66 -6.10
CA LEU A 4 12.09 -8.32 -6.58
C LEU A 4 13.28 -7.61 -7.25
N ARG A 5 13.91 -8.23 -8.25
CA ARG A 5 15.04 -7.60 -8.94
C ARG A 5 14.51 -6.61 -9.99
N GLY A 6 14.57 -5.32 -9.67
CA GLY A 6 14.22 -4.19 -10.53
C GLY A 6 13.01 -3.38 -10.02
N PRO A 7 12.99 -2.05 -10.25
CA PRO A 7 11.85 -1.19 -9.87
C PRO A 7 10.52 -1.67 -10.44
N SER A 8 10.50 -2.11 -11.70
CA SER A 8 9.27 -2.59 -12.35
C SER A 8 8.71 -3.85 -11.70
N ALA A 9 9.56 -4.84 -11.41
CA ALA A 9 9.10 -6.06 -10.73
C ALA A 9 8.59 -5.77 -9.30
N ALA A 10 9.19 -4.80 -8.61
CA ALA A 10 8.72 -4.34 -7.32
C ALA A 10 7.37 -3.63 -7.40
N PHE A 11 7.20 -2.77 -8.41
CA PHE A 11 5.93 -2.10 -8.69
C PHE A 11 4.82 -3.09 -9.01
N GLU A 12 5.01 -4.00 -9.98
CA GLU A 12 3.97 -4.97 -10.37
C GLU A 12 3.55 -5.84 -9.17
N TYR A 13 4.53 -6.32 -8.37
CA TYR A 13 4.22 -7.10 -7.18
C TYR A 13 3.37 -6.33 -6.16
N MET A 14 3.71 -5.06 -5.89
CA MET A 14 2.94 -4.23 -4.96
C MET A 14 1.57 -3.84 -5.52
N LYS A 15 1.49 -3.61 -6.83
CA LYS A 15 0.25 -3.35 -7.55
C LYS A 15 -0.69 -4.54 -7.45
N ASP A 16 -0.22 -5.76 -7.67
CA ASP A 16 -1.05 -6.98 -7.57
C ASP A 16 -1.62 -7.16 -6.15
N ILE A 17 -0.82 -6.87 -5.13
CA ILE A 17 -1.28 -6.88 -3.73
C ILE A 17 -2.38 -5.83 -3.53
N PHE A 18 -2.13 -4.58 -3.96
CA PHE A 18 -3.10 -3.51 -3.82
C PHE A 18 -4.41 -3.84 -4.55
N ASP A 19 -4.34 -4.29 -5.80
CA ASP A 19 -5.52 -4.62 -6.62
C ASP A 19 -6.35 -5.74 -6.00
N ALA A 20 -5.70 -6.74 -5.38
CA ALA A 20 -6.41 -7.80 -4.67
C ALA A 20 -7.19 -7.26 -3.46
N TYR A 21 -6.57 -6.39 -2.65
CA TYR A 21 -7.22 -5.75 -1.50
C TYR A 21 -8.30 -4.76 -1.93
N TYR A 22 -8.05 -4.00 -2.98
CA TYR A 22 -8.98 -3.02 -3.53
C TYR A 22 -10.25 -3.72 -4.06
N ARG A 23 -10.09 -4.78 -4.84
CA ARG A 23 -11.21 -5.60 -5.32
C ARG A 23 -12.03 -6.17 -4.15
N LEU A 24 -11.36 -6.76 -3.16
CA LEU A 24 -12.03 -7.28 -1.97
C LEU A 24 -12.77 -6.19 -1.18
N GLY A 25 -12.16 -5.01 -1.07
CA GLY A 25 -12.72 -3.81 -0.44
C GLY A 25 -14.00 -3.31 -1.12
N MET A 26 -14.06 -3.40 -2.45
CA MET A 26 -15.21 -2.99 -3.24
C MET A 26 -16.32 -4.04 -3.32
N GLU A 27 -15.98 -5.33 -3.26
CA GLU A 27 -16.93 -6.44 -3.43
C GLU A 27 -17.55 -6.91 -2.11
N GLU A 28 -16.78 -6.99 -1.03
CA GLU A 28 -17.22 -7.65 0.21
C GLU A 28 -17.11 -6.76 1.45
N PHE A 29 -15.89 -6.37 1.83
CA PHE A 29 -15.64 -5.58 3.03
C PHE A 29 -14.33 -4.78 2.96
N PRO A 30 -14.28 -3.55 3.50
CA PRO A 30 -13.07 -2.75 3.52
C PRO A 30 -11.91 -3.48 4.21
N CYS A 31 -10.74 -3.48 3.56
CA CYS A 31 -9.52 -4.12 4.06
C CYS A 31 -8.40 -3.10 4.23
N ALA A 32 -7.54 -3.32 5.22
CA ALA A 32 -6.37 -2.48 5.47
C ALA A 32 -5.10 -3.11 4.89
N LEU A 33 -4.36 -2.36 4.07
CA LEU A 33 -3.02 -2.71 3.61
C LEU A 33 -1.97 -1.94 4.42
N ASN A 34 -1.07 -2.67 5.08
CA ASN A 34 0.07 -2.07 5.77
C ASN A 34 1.26 -1.92 4.82
N TYR A 35 1.81 -0.71 4.70
CA TYR A 35 2.97 -0.43 3.86
C TYR A 35 4.14 0.11 4.69
N GLY A 36 5.18 -0.71 4.86
CA GLY A 36 6.37 -0.38 5.65
C GLY A 36 7.59 -0.10 4.78
N ILE A 37 8.28 1.01 5.04
CA ILE A 37 9.52 1.38 4.35
C ILE A 37 10.67 1.34 5.36
N HIS A 38 11.69 0.53 5.08
CA HIS A 38 12.90 0.50 5.88
C HIS A 38 13.98 1.40 5.27
N PRO A 39 14.56 2.38 5.99
CA PRO A 39 15.49 3.35 5.42
C PRO A 39 16.67 2.72 4.65
N ALA A 40 17.28 1.68 5.20
CA ALA A 40 18.46 1.05 4.59
C ALA A 40 18.19 0.38 3.22
N ASN A 41 16.95 -0.04 2.94
CA ASN A 41 16.64 -0.79 1.71
C ASN A 41 15.60 -0.06 0.85
N GLY A 42 14.61 0.58 1.46
CA GLY A 42 13.54 1.30 0.78
C GLY A 42 13.99 2.62 0.15
N LEU A 43 15.04 3.25 0.66
CA LEU A 43 15.49 4.55 0.15
C LEU A 43 16.64 4.44 -0.87
N MET A 44 16.97 3.24 -1.32
CA MET A 44 17.88 3.09 -2.46
C MET A 44 17.27 3.74 -3.71
N PRO A 45 18.03 4.37 -4.62
CA PRO A 45 17.48 5.09 -5.77
C PRO A 45 16.54 4.25 -6.64
N GLU A 46 16.84 2.97 -6.85
CA GLU A 46 15.98 2.03 -7.58
C GLU A 46 14.70 1.67 -6.80
N ARG A 47 14.67 1.92 -5.50
CA ARG A 47 13.53 1.67 -4.61
C ARG A 47 12.64 2.88 -4.44
N VAL A 48 13.20 4.09 -4.49
CA VAL A 48 12.41 5.33 -4.49
C VAL A 48 11.55 5.43 -5.75
N SER A 49 12.09 5.12 -6.92
CA SER A 49 11.35 5.26 -8.19
C SER A 49 10.12 4.36 -8.30
N PHE A 50 10.14 3.14 -7.75
CA PHE A 50 8.92 2.32 -7.72
C PHE A 50 7.92 2.81 -6.66
N GLN A 51 8.41 3.39 -5.56
CA GLN A 51 7.54 3.94 -4.50
C GLN A 51 6.73 5.12 -5.01
N GLU A 52 7.36 6.05 -5.72
CA GLU A 52 6.69 7.18 -6.37
C GLU A 52 5.62 6.69 -7.34
N ARG A 53 5.98 5.77 -8.24
CA ARG A 53 5.04 5.15 -9.19
C ARG A 53 3.87 4.44 -8.49
N PHE A 54 4.15 3.73 -7.40
CA PHE A 54 3.12 3.00 -6.66
C PHE A 54 2.18 3.96 -5.92
N LEU A 55 2.72 5.04 -5.35
CA LEU A 55 1.92 6.09 -4.73
C LEU A 55 1.00 6.77 -5.76
N ASP A 56 1.55 7.16 -6.92
CA ASP A 56 0.78 7.76 -8.01
C ASP A 56 -0.33 6.83 -8.52
N TYR A 57 -0.07 5.52 -8.55
CA TYR A 57 -1.07 4.51 -8.90
C TYR A 57 -2.22 4.46 -7.89
N MET A 58 -1.90 4.35 -6.59
CA MET A 58 -2.92 4.27 -5.54
C MET A 58 -3.74 5.57 -5.44
N LEU A 59 -3.13 6.74 -5.70
CA LEU A 59 -3.82 8.03 -5.67
C LEU A 59 -4.87 8.19 -6.79
N GLN A 60 -4.80 7.38 -7.85
CA GLN A 60 -5.81 7.37 -8.92
C GLN A 60 -7.03 6.50 -8.57
N SER A 61 -6.91 5.62 -7.58
CA SER A 61 -8.00 4.79 -7.09
C SER A 61 -8.97 5.62 -6.24
N LYS A 62 -10.28 5.38 -6.42
CA LYS A 62 -11.32 6.04 -5.62
C LYS A 62 -11.51 5.30 -4.30
N ASP A 63 -12.06 5.98 -3.30
CA ASP A 63 -12.46 5.33 -2.04
C ASP A 63 -11.32 4.64 -1.26
N VAL A 64 -10.08 5.11 -1.45
CA VAL A 64 -8.90 4.68 -0.68
C VAL A 64 -8.62 5.66 0.45
N TRP A 65 -8.53 5.15 1.68
CA TRP A 65 -8.15 5.95 2.83
C TRP A 65 -6.65 5.81 3.16
N PHE A 66 -5.87 6.86 2.90
CA PHE A 66 -4.47 6.95 3.32
C PHE A 66 -4.39 7.41 4.78
N ALA A 67 -4.38 6.43 5.70
CA ALA A 67 -4.41 6.65 7.13
C ALA A 67 -3.05 6.45 7.80
N ARG A 68 -2.79 7.18 8.90
CA ARG A 68 -1.77 6.74 9.86
C ARG A 68 -2.36 5.61 10.71
N CYS A 69 -1.51 4.76 11.28
CA CYS A 69 -1.98 3.70 12.19
C CYS A 69 -2.81 4.24 13.37
N ARG A 70 -2.52 5.45 13.85
CA ARG A 70 -3.30 6.12 14.91
C ARG A 70 -4.70 6.49 14.45
N ASP A 71 -4.84 7.02 13.23
CA ASP A 71 -6.15 7.40 12.70
C ASP A 71 -7.05 6.16 12.57
N LEU A 72 -6.47 5.02 12.15
CA LEU A 72 -7.16 3.74 12.12
C LEU A 72 -7.57 3.28 13.53
N ALA A 73 -6.66 3.37 14.51
CA ALA A 73 -6.97 3.01 15.90
C ALA A 73 -8.11 3.88 16.48
N ASP A 74 -8.06 5.20 16.26
CA ASP A 74 -9.09 6.14 16.71
C ASP A 74 -10.44 5.86 16.04
N TYR A 75 -10.45 5.53 14.74
CA TYR A 75 -11.65 5.12 14.02
C TYR A 75 -12.26 3.85 14.63
N TRP A 76 -11.43 2.84 14.95
CA TRP A 76 -11.90 1.60 15.56
C TRP A 76 -12.50 1.83 16.94
N MET A 77 -11.80 2.57 17.80
CA MET A 77 -12.28 2.92 19.15
C MET A 77 -13.58 3.70 19.12
N LYS A 78 -13.81 4.53 18.09
CA LYS A 78 -15.02 5.35 17.99
C LYS A 78 -16.25 4.58 17.48
N ASN A 79 -16.06 3.58 16.62
CA ASN A 79 -17.17 2.95 15.88
C ASN A 79 -17.49 1.52 16.32
N TYR A 80 -16.56 0.83 16.99
CA TYR A 80 -16.69 -0.60 17.28
C TYR A 80 -16.32 -1.01 18.72
N VAL A 81 -15.92 -0.06 19.57
CA VAL A 81 -15.67 -0.26 21.01
C VAL A 81 -16.70 0.56 21.77
#